data_AF-A0AAD1D3E3-F1
#
_entry.id   AF-A0AAD1D3E3-F1
#
_cell.length_a   1.000
_cell.length_b   1.000
_cell.length_c   1.000
_cell.angle_alpha   90.00
_cell.angle_beta   90.00
_cell.angle_gamma   90.00
#
_symmetry.space_group_name_H-M   'P 1'
#
loop_
_entity.id
_entity.type
_entity.pdbx_description
1 polymer ?
#
loop_
_entity_poly.entity_id
_entity_poly.type
_entity_poly.pdbx_seq_one_letter_code
_entity_poly.pdbx_strand_id
1 'polypeptide(L)'
;MGLPIRTYEHFEAGSGRVSYERIASFARATNSDPLAILASVPLRSPELAVRCADNKLMTIAMASLRDLELQLEDELEMLEARTLIGAFDRLVRDLVTHVRSRDVFAETWLQEKAARVDGALIPERLKPGKV
;
A
#
# COMPACT_ATOMS: atom_id res chain seq x y z
N MET A 1 17.19 12.97 10.62
CA MET A 1 16.11 13.09 11.62
C MET A 1 16.37 14.12 12.74
N GLY A 2 17.57 14.71 12.89
CA GLY A 2 17.83 15.65 14.00
C GLY A 2 17.68 15.03 15.39
N LEU A 3 17.56 13.70 15.47
CA LEU A 3 17.38 12.95 16.70
C LEU A 3 18.74 12.49 17.21
N PRO A 4 18.97 12.52 18.53
CA PRO A 4 20.14 11.90 19.15
C PRO A 4 20.21 10.41 18.78
N ILE A 5 21.42 9.89 18.53
CA ILE A 5 21.65 8.55 17.97
C ILE A 5 20.98 7.42 18.78
N ARG A 6 21.00 7.53 20.10
CA ARG A 6 20.35 6.56 21.02
C ARG A 6 18.82 6.55 20.91
N THR A 7 18.21 7.67 20.51
CA THR A 7 16.77 7.79 20.30
C THR A 7 16.34 7.15 18.98
N TYR A 8 17.22 7.13 17.98
CA TYR A 8 17.04 6.42 16.73
C TYR A 8 17.12 4.89 16.96
N GLU A 9 18.14 4.42 17.68
CA GLU A 9 18.32 3.01 18.02
C GLU A 9 17.16 2.45 18.85
N HIS A 10 16.62 3.22 19.81
CA HIS A 10 15.43 2.83 20.57
C HIS A 10 14.13 2.82 19.74
N PHE A 11 14.07 3.63 18.69
CA PHE A 11 12.94 3.64 17.76
C PHE A 11 12.95 2.38 16.89
N GLU A 12 14.11 2.01 16.34
CA GLU A 12 14.27 0.74 15.60
C GLU A 12 14.10 -0.49 16.48
N ALA A 13 14.48 -0.41 17.77
CA ALA A 13 14.30 -1.49 18.74
C ALA A 13 12.86 -1.64 19.29
N GLY A 14 11.92 -0.76 18.89
CA GLY A 14 10.51 -0.84 19.31
C GLY A 14 10.24 -0.51 20.78
N SER A 15 11.19 0.07 21.51
CA SER A 15 11.11 0.28 22.97
C SER A 15 10.80 1.71 23.41
N GLY A 16 10.75 2.69 22.49
CA GLY A 16 10.34 4.07 22.77
C GLY A 16 8.83 4.29 22.68
N ARG A 17 8.26 5.25 23.43
CA ARG A 17 6.86 5.70 23.22
C ARG A 17 6.70 6.14 21.76
N VAL A 18 5.95 5.36 20.99
CA VAL A 18 5.63 5.64 19.60
C VAL A 18 4.57 6.74 19.56
N SER A 19 5.01 7.98 19.39
CA SER A 19 4.13 9.13 19.12
C SER A 19 3.91 9.29 17.62
N TYR A 20 2.75 9.78 17.21
CA TYR A 20 2.46 10.14 15.81
C TYR A 20 3.56 11.01 15.18
N GLU A 21 4.06 12.01 15.92
CA GLU A 21 5.13 12.91 15.46
C GLU A 21 6.43 12.18 15.07
N ARG A 22 6.79 11.14 15.82
CA ARG A 22 7.96 10.30 15.53
C ARG A 22 7.75 9.46 14.27
N ILE A 23 6.56 8.87 14.11
CA ILE A 23 6.20 8.13 12.89
C ILE A 23 6.22 9.06 11.67
N ALA A 24 5.63 10.25 11.80
CA ALA A 24 5.61 11.24 10.72
C ALA A 24 7.03 11.70 10.36
N SER A 25 7.89 11.92 11.35
CA SER A 25 9.30 12.31 11.15
C SER A 25 10.10 11.19 10.47
N PHE A 26 9.90 9.94 10.91
CA PHE A 26 10.49 8.76 10.28
C PHE A 26 10.06 8.66 8.82
N ALA A 27 8.74 8.65 8.57
CA ALA A 27 8.19 8.49 7.22
C ALA A 27 8.61 9.62 6.28
N ARG A 28 8.77 10.86 6.78
CA ARG A 28 9.31 11.97 5.99
C ARG A 28 10.77 11.73 5.59
N ALA A 29 11.59 11.22 6.52
CA ALA A 29 13.00 10.98 6.26
C ALA A 29 13.23 9.78 5.32
N THR A 30 12.38 8.76 5.38
CA THR A 30 12.49 7.54 4.56
C THR A 30 11.61 7.56 3.32
N ASN A 31 10.86 8.65 3.09
CA ASN A 31 9.78 8.71 2.11
C ASN A 31 8.87 7.47 2.20
N SER A 32 8.38 7.13 3.39
CA SER A 32 7.41 6.06 3.62
C SER A 32 6.00 6.62 3.84
N ASP A 33 4.99 5.76 3.97
CA ASP A 33 3.62 6.15 4.32
C ASP A 33 3.44 6.10 5.86
N PRO A 34 3.31 7.26 6.55
CA PRO A 34 3.17 7.28 8.00
C PRO A 34 1.85 6.65 8.49
N LEU A 35 0.78 6.76 7.69
CA LEU A 35 -0.51 6.19 8.06
C LEU A 35 -0.54 4.68 7.82
N ALA A 36 0.25 4.15 6.88
CA ALA A 36 0.43 2.71 6.73
C ALA A 36 1.18 2.10 7.91
N ILE A 37 2.19 2.80 8.44
CA ILE A 37 2.87 2.40 9.68
C ILE A 37 1.88 2.34 10.84
N LEU A 38 1.02 3.35 10.99
CA LEU A 38 -0.02 3.35 12.04
C LEU A 38 -1.06 2.25 11.83
N ALA A 39 -1.57 2.10 10.60
CA ALA A 39 -2.59 1.11 10.26
C ALA A 39 -2.10 -0.34 10.43
N SER A 40 -0.79 -0.58 10.30
CA SER A 40 -0.18 -1.90 10.51
C SER A 40 -0.49 -2.50 11.89
N VAL A 41 -0.68 -1.66 12.92
CA VAL A 41 -0.94 -2.09 14.30
C VAL A 41 -2.32 -2.72 14.46
N PRO A 42 -3.44 -2.01 14.20
CA PRO A 42 -4.77 -2.61 14.30
C PRO A 42 -5.01 -3.70 13.24
N LEU A 43 -4.35 -3.63 12.07
CA LEU A 43 -4.46 -4.65 11.02
C LEU A 43 -3.55 -5.87 11.26
N ARG A 44 -2.69 -5.82 12.28
CA ARG A 44 -1.72 -6.89 12.61
C ARG A 44 -0.90 -7.34 11.40
N SER A 45 -0.51 -6.40 10.54
CA SER A 45 0.30 -6.67 9.34
C SER A 45 1.40 -5.63 9.21
N PRO A 46 2.61 -5.91 9.73
CA PRO A 46 3.76 -5.03 9.53
C PRO A 46 4.14 -4.91 8.04
N GLU A 47 3.84 -5.92 7.22
CA GLU A 47 4.10 -5.92 5.78
C GLU A 47 3.29 -4.84 5.05
N LEU A 48 2.15 -4.42 5.60
CA LEU A 48 1.35 -3.33 5.02
C LEU A 48 2.16 -2.04 4.92
N ALA A 49 2.93 -1.70 5.96
CA ALA A 49 3.76 -0.50 5.98
C ALA A 49 4.82 -0.53 4.87
N VAL A 50 5.41 -1.70 4.62
CA VAL A 50 6.40 -1.90 3.55
C VAL A 50 5.73 -1.80 2.18
N ARG A 51 4.63 -2.52 1.96
CA ARG A 51 3.92 -2.55 0.67
C ARG A 51 3.33 -1.18 0.28
N CYS A 52 3.00 -0.35 1.27
CA CYS A 52 2.44 0.97 1.05
C CYS A 52 3.48 2.09 1.08
N ALA A 53 4.75 1.79 1.34
CA ALA A 53 5.80 2.79 1.51
C ALA A 53 5.88 3.75 0.31
N ASP A 54 5.81 3.21 -0.91
CA ASP A 54 5.93 3.99 -2.15
C ASP A 54 4.59 4.52 -2.66
N ASN A 55 3.54 3.68 -2.64
CA ASN A 55 2.25 4.04 -3.23
C ASN A 55 1.41 4.99 -2.35
N LYS A 56 1.78 5.17 -1.08
CA LYS A 56 1.11 6.07 -0.12
C LYS A 56 -0.38 5.75 0.09
N LEU A 57 -0.78 4.50 -0.06
CA LEU A 57 -2.19 4.08 -0.04
C LEU A 57 -2.96 4.60 1.18
N MET A 58 -2.40 4.49 2.38
CA MET A 58 -3.11 4.89 3.60
C MET A 58 -3.15 6.40 3.78
N THR A 59 -2.10 7.10 3.34
CA THR A 59 -2.11 8.57 3.27
C THR A 59 -3.18 9.07 2.30
N ILE A 60 -3.28 8.48 1.10
CA ILE A 60 -4.31 8.82 0.11
C ILE A 60 -5.70 8.51 0.66
N ALA A 61 -5.92 7.33 1.25
CA ALA A 61 -7.20 6.95 1.82
C ALA A 61 -7.67 7.92 2.91
N MET A 62 -6.77 8.35 3.79
CA MET A 62 -7.11 9.32 4.84
C MET A 62 -7.42 10.71 4.27
N ALA A 63 -6.70 11.13 3.22
CA ALA A 63 -7.01 12.38 2.54
C ALA A 63 -8.41 12.34 1.92
N SER A 64 -8.78 11.24 1.24
CA SER A 64 -10.13 11.06 0.70
C SER A 64 -11.21 11.02 1.79
N LEU A 65 -10.93 10.44 2.96
CA LEU A 65 -11.85 10.48 4.10
C LEU A 65 -12.01 11.90 4.66
N ARG A 66 -10.93 12.71 4.69
CA ARG A 66 -11.03 14.12 5.06
C ARG A 66 -11.88 14.90 4.06
N ASP A 67 -11.70 14.67 2.76
CA ASP A 67 -12.51 15.31 1.73
C ASP A 67 -13.99 14.93 1.85
N LEU A 68 -14.29 13.68 2.23
CA LEU A 68 -15.66 13.22 2.49
C LEU A 68 -16.26 13.94 3.71
N GLU A 69 -15.52 14.02 4.81
CA GLU A 69 -15.97 14.71 6.03
C GLU A 69 -16.18 16.21 5.79
N LEU A 70 -15.32 16.86 5.01
CA LEU A 70 -15.51 18.26 4.62
C LEU A 70 -16.71 18.49 3.70
N GLN A 71 -17.09 17.50 2.88
CA GLN A 71 -18.22 17.63 1.96
C GLN A 71 -19.57 17.38 2.63
N LEU A 72 -19.61 16.46 3.60
CA LEU A 72 -20.83 16.10 4.31
C LEU A 72 -21.02 16.93 5.59
N GLU A 73 -19.94 17.38 6.22
CA GLU A 73 -19.96 18.09 7.49
C GLU A 73 -20.84 17.35 8.51
N ASP A 74 -21.92 17.97 9.00
CA ASP A 74 -22.86 17.37 9.95
C ASP A 74 -23.65 16.19 9.34
N GLU A 75 -23.87 16.16 8.02
CA GLU A 75 -24.59 15.08 7.34
C GLU A 75 -23.82 13.75 7.33
N LEU A 76 -22.54 13.75 7.74
CA LEU A 76 -21.73 12.54 7.85
C LEU A 76 -22.40 11.50 8.76
N GLU A 77 -23.15 11.95 9.78
CA GLU A 77 -23.88 11.07 10.70
C GLU A 77 -25.02 10.28 10.02
N MET A 78 -25.51 10.76 8.86
CA MET A 78 -26.58 10.10 8.11
C MET A 78 -26.07 8.92 7.27
N LEU A 79 -24.75 8.70 7.20
CA LEU A 79 -24.19 7.57 6.45
C LEU A 79 -24.55 6.23 7.10
N GLU A 80 -25.39 5.47 6.41
CA GLU A 80 -25.72 4.11 6.84
C GLU A 80 -24.54 3.15 6.63
N ALA A 81 -24.35 2.24 7.60
CA ALA A 81 -23.31 1.21 7.53
C ALA A 81 -23.39 0.36 6.24
N ARG A 82 -24.60 0.06 5.73
CA ARG A 82 -24.79 -0.68 4.48
C ARG A 82 -24.21 0.07 3.28
N THR A 83 -24.42 1.38 3.22
CA THR A 83 -23.90 2.25 2.14
C THR A 83 -22.38 2.29 2.18
N LEU A 84 -21.81 2.46 3.39
CA LEU A 84 -20.36 2.44 3.59
C LEU A 84 -19.75 1.11 3.14
N ILE A 85 -20.28 -0.02 3.60
CA ILE A 85 -19.79 -1.36 3.21
C ILE A 85 -19.82 -1.50 1.68
N GLY A 86 -20.94 -1.16 1.03
CA GLY A 86 -21.05 -1.27 -0.42
C GLY A 86 -20.09 -0.35 -1.18
N ALA A 87 -19.80 0.84 -0.66
CA ALA A 87 -18.82 1.76 -1.25
C ALA A 87 -17.39 1.23 -1.13
N PHE A 88 -16.97 0.81 0.07
CA PHE A 88 -15.63 0.26 0.29
C PHE A 88 -15.41 -1.05 -0.45
N ASP A 89 -16.41 -1.92 -0.52
CA ASP A 89 -16.36 -3.16 -1.30
C ASP A 89 -16.13 -2.90 -2.80
N ARG A 90 -16.78 -1.86 -3.35
CA ARG A 90 -16.54 -1.44 -4.75
C ARG A 90 -15.13 -0.91 -4.92
N LEU A 91 -14.70 0.01 -4.06
CA LEU A 91 -13.35 0.56 -4.07
C LEU A 91 -12.28 -0.54 -4.07
N VAL A 92 -12.40 -1.52 -3.16
CA VAL A 92 -11.46 -2.65 -3.06
C VAL A 92 -11.47 -3.48 -4.35
N ARG A 93 -12.65 -3.82 -4.88
CA ARG A 93 -12.75 -4.58 -6.14
C ARG A 93 -12.10 -3.85 -7.31
N ASP A 94 -12.31 -2.54 -7.41
CA ASP A 94 -11.77 -1.73 -8.51
C ASP A 94 -10.24 -1.67 -8.43
N LEU A 95 -9.68 -1.45 -7.24
CA LEU A 95 -8.22 -1.46 -7.02
C LEU A 95 -7.58 -2.82 -7.30
N VAL A 96 -8.21 -3.91 -6.85
CA VAL A 96 -7.74 -5.28 -7.15
C VAL A 96 -7.77 -5.56 -8.64
N THR A 97 -8.83 -5.15 -9.32
CA THR A 97 -8.97 -5.33 -10.77
C THR A 97 -7.91 -4.53 -11.52
N HIS A 98 -7.64 -3.28 -11.10
CA HIS A 98 -6.62 -2.43 -11.70
C HIS A 98 -5.21 -3.04 -11.62
N VAL A 99 -4.83 -3.57 -10.46
CA VAL A 99 -3.51 -4.20 -10.30
C VAL A 99 -3.40 -5.47 -11.15
N ARG A 100 -4.44 -6.32 -11.14
CA ARG A 100 -4.44 -7.57 -11.91
C ARG A 100 -4.47 -7.35 -13.41
N SER A 101 -5.16 -6.32 -13.90
CA SER A 101 -5.20 -6.02 -15.33
C SER A 101 -3.88 -5.46 -15.84
N ARG A 102 -3.14 -4.71 -15.00
CA ARG A 102 -1.79 -4.23 -15.34
C ARG A 102 -0.82 -5.39 -15.56
N ASP A 103 -0.88 -6.41 -14.70
CA ASP A 103 -0.01 -7.58 -14.83
C ASP A 103 -0.29 -8.33 -16.13
N VAL A 104 -1.56 -8.50 -16.50
CA VAL A 104 -1.96 -9.11 -17.79
C VAL A 104 -1.47 -8.27 -18.98
N PHE A 105 -1.61 -6.94 -18.91
CA PHE A 105 -1.16 -6.05 -19.98
C PHE A 105 0.37 -6.09 -20.16
N ALA A 106 1.13 -6.03 -19.06
CA ALA A 106 2.58 -6.07 -19.09
C ALA A 106 3.10 -7.42 -19.61
N GLU A 107 2.51 -8.53 -19.15
CA GLU A 107 2.83 -9.88 -19.63
C GLU A 107 2.57 -10.01 -21.14
N THR A 108 1.39 -9.56 -21.60
CA THR A 108 1.01 -9.59 -23.02
C THR A 108 1.96 -8.73 -23.86
N TRP A 109 2.25 -7.50 -23.41
CA TRP A 109 3.18 -6.61 -24.10
C TRP A 109 4.60 -7.19 -24.16
N LEU A 110 5.08 -7.78 -23.06
CA LEU A 110 6.39 -8.42 -23.01
C LEU A 110 6.46 -9.62 -23.96
N GLN A 111 5.45 -10.47 -24.01
CA GLN A 111 5.40 -11.58 -24.97
C GLN A 111 5.43 -11.08 -26.42
N GLU A 112 4.63 -10.07 -26.75
CA GLU A 112 4.57 -9.48 -28.10
C GLU A 112 5.89 -8.83 -28.54
N LYS A 113 6.64 -8.25 -27.60
CA LYS A 113 7.91 -7.55 -27.88
C LYS A 113 9.12 -8.46 -27.78
N ALA A 114 9.15 -9.41 -26.84
CA ALA A 114 10.20 -10.42 -26.74
C ALA A 114 10.25 -11.30 -27.99
N ALA A 115 9.11 -11.58 -28.62
CA ALA A 115 9.05 -12.25 -29.93
C ALA A 115 9.75 -11.49 -31.07
N ARG A 116 10.10 -10.22 -30.87
CA ARG A 116 10.79 -9.37 -31.86
C ARG A 116 12.28 -9.18 -31.55
N VAL A 117 12.79 -9.80 -30.48
CA VAL A 117 14.18 -9.72 -30.05
C VAL A 117 14.75 -11.14 -30.01
N ASP A 118 15.66 -11.44 -30.93
CA ASP A 118 16.33 -12.76 -30.97
C ASP A 118 17.02 -13.06 -29.63
N GLY A 119 16.72 -14.22 -29.05
CA GLY A 119 17.27 -14.67 -27.77
C GLY A 119 16.54 -14.17 -26.51
N ALA A 120 15.50 -13.34 -26.63
CA ALA A 120 14.71 -12.85 -25.48
C ALA A 120 13.53 -13.75 -25.08
N LEU A 121 13.22 -14.78 -25.87
CA LEU A 121 12.21 -15.77 -25.52
C LEU A 121 12.75 -16.66 -24.39
N ILE A 122 12.16 -16.54 -23.20
CA ILE A 122 12.46 -17.45 -22.09
C ILE A 122 11.77 -18.79 -22.41
N PRO A 123 12.51 -19.88 -22.64
CA PRO A 123 11.89 -21.17 -22.91
C PRO A 123 11.06 -21.63 -21.70
N GLU A 124 9.86 -22.12 -21.98
CA GLU A 124 8.95 -22.66 -20.97
C GLU A 124 9.68 -23.77 -20.19
N ARG A 125 9.74 -23.65 -18.86
CA ARG A 125 10.45 -24.62 -18.00
C ARG A 125 9.94 -26.03 -18.32
N LEU A 126 10.83 -26.87 -18.86
CA LEU A 126 10.60 -28.30 -19.03
C LEU A 126 10.13 -28.88 -17.69
N LYS A 127 8.86 -29.32 -17.63
CA LYS A 127 8.33 -30.07 -16.49
C LYS A 127 9.21 -31.32 -16.31
N PRO A 128 9.72 -31.60 -15.10
CA PRO A 128 10.55 -32.78 -14.90
C PRO A 128 9.73 -34.03 -15.24
N GLY A 129 10.29 -34.86 -16.12
CA GLY A 129 9.69 -36.10 -16.56
C GLY A 129 9.34 -36.98 -15.37
N LYS A 130 8.14 -37.57 -15.42
CA LYS A 130 7.75 -38.65 -14.51
C LYS A 130 8.73 -39.81 -14.71
N VAL A 131 9.38 -40.23 -13.62
CA VAL A 131 10.01 -41.55 -13.46
C VAL A 131 9.08 -42.39 -12.60
#